data_AF-A0A1I6CUG7-F1
#
_entry.id   AF-A0A1I6CUG7-F1
#
_cell.length_a   1.000
_cell.length_b   1.000
_cell.length_c   1.000
_cell.angle_alpha   90.00
_cell.angle_beta   90.00
_cell.angle_gamma   90.00
#
_symmetry.space_group_name_H-M   'P 1'
#
loop_
_entity.id
_entity.type
_entity.pdbx_description
1 polymer ?
#
loop_
_entity_poly.entity_id
_entity_poly.type
_entity_poly.pdbx_seq_one_letter_code
_entity_poly.pdbx_strand_id
1 'polypeptide(L)'
;METNWVKLEKVLRQQHDLTGQLMEATRTQNIALRQNDIDALNRIIADIYKFSTQMQQLEQQREQIQGRLEDALGLASGATLQSIAAKAPGDLLFRLLSLRREMRHRLEELQQLVKLNSLLTRNALRLNGALLNVFRKPGGATYGNNGRVQDTGHPASTFNKSV
;
A
#
# COMPACT_ATOMS: atom_id res chain seq x y z
N MET A 1 20.72 -32.59 -1.14
CA MET A 1 20.93 -31.16 -0.80
C MET A 1 20.21 -30.33 -1.86
N GLU A 2 19.33 -29.43 -1.46
CA GLU A 2 18.56 -28.58 -2.39
C GLU A 2 19.49 -27.51 -3.00
N THR A 3 19.53 -27.40 -4.33
CA THR A 3 20.41 -26.47 -5.05
C THR A 3 19.94 -25.02 -4.87
N ASN A 4 20.87 -24.04 -4.93
CA ASN A 4 20.53 -22.62 -4.80
C ASN A 4 19.51 -22.15 -5.86
N TRP A 5 19.49 -22.80 -7.03
CA TRP A 5 18.49 -22.57 -8.08
C TRP A 5 17.06 -22.91 -7.66
N VAL A 6 16.85 -24.09 -7.05
CA VAL A 6 15.54 -24.52 -6.57
C VAL A 6 15.07 -23.62 -5.43
N LYS A 7 15.98 -23.22 -4.54
CA LYS A 7 15.68 -22.27 -3.46
C LYS A 7 15.26 -20.90 -4.01
N LEU A 8 15.95 -20.39 -5.03
CA LEU A 8 15.59 -19.12 -5.67
C LEU A 8 14.21 -19.18 -6.30
N GLU A 9 13.91 -20.24 -7.05
CA GLU A 9 12.57 -20.44 -7.64
C GLU A 9 11.50 -20.48 -6.55
N LYS A 10 11.74 -21.22 -5.46
CA LYS A 10 10.80 -21.33 -4.34
C LYS A 10 10.52 -19.98 -3.69
N VAL A 11 11.57 -19.19 -3.40
CA VAL A 11 11.40 -17.86 -2.81
C VAL A 11 10.62 -16.94 -3.74
N LEU A 12 10.94 -16.93 -5.05
CA LEU A 12 10.21 -16.11 -6.02
C LEU A 12 8.74 -16.52 -6.16
N ARG A 13 8.43 -17.82 -6.07
CA ARG A 13 7.03 -18.31 -6.03
C ARG A 13 6.31 -17.82 -4.78
N GLN A 14 6.96 -17.89 -3.61
CA GLN A 14 6.38 -17.41 -2.37
C GLN A 14 6.14 -15.89 -2.41
N GLN A 15 7.06 -15.11 -2.97
CA GLN A 15 6.88 -13.67 -3.19
C GLN A 15 5.73 -13.39 -4.16
N HIS A 16 5.62 -14.18 -5.23
CA HIS A 16 4.52 -14.06 -6.18
C HIS A 16 3.15 -14.30 -5.53
N ASP A 17 3.04 -15.35 -4.72
CA ASP A 17 1.79 -15.69 -4.04
C ASP A 17 1.42 -14.64 -3.00
N LEU A 18 2.40 -14.14 -2.25
CA LEU A 18 2.22 -13.08 -1.27
C LEU A 18 1.83 -11.75 -1.91
N THR A 19 2.36 -11.44 -3.10
CA THR A 19 1.92 -10.29 -3.90
C THR A 19 0.45 -10.42 -4.29
N GLY A 20 -0.01 -11.64 -4.62
CA GLY A 20 -1.42 -11.92 -4.86
C GLY A 20 -2.30 -11.66 -3.63
N GLN A 21 -1.85 -12.12 -2.46
CA GLN A 21 -2.56 -11.90 -1.19
C GLN A 21 -2.66 -10.41 -0.83
N LEU A 22 -1.57 -9.65 -1.02
CA LEU A 22 -1.57 -8.19 -0.84
C LEU A 22 -2.54 -7.48 -1.79
N MET A 23 -2.62 -7.95 -3.05
CA MET A 23 -3.55 -7.40 -4.03
C MET A 23 -5.00 -7.62 -3.60
N GLU A 24 -5.36 -8.84 -3.18
CA GLU A 24 -6.71 -9.14 -2.70
C GLU A 24 -7.07 -8.40 -1.41
N ALA A 25 -6.13 -8.30 -0.47
CA ALA A 25 -6.32 -7.49 0.74
C ALA A 25 -6.56 -6.01 0.40
N THR A 26 -5.83 -5.46 -0.58
CA THR A 26 -6.00 -4.06 -1.01
C THR A 26 -7.31 -3.83 -1.76
N ARG A 27 -7.78 -4.80 -2.55
CA ARG A 27 -9.13 -4.78 -3.17
C ARG A 27 -10.22 -4.81 -2.10
N THR A 28 -10.07 -5.68 -1.11
CA THR A 28 -11.01 -5.77 0.02
C THR A 28 -11.01 -4.47 0.84
N GLN A 29 -9.83 -3.85 1.04
CA GLN A 29 -9.71 -2.54 1.67
C GLN A 29 -10.52 -1.49 0.93
N ASN A 30 -10.50 -1.51 -0.41
CA ASN A 30 -11.27 -0.56 -1.22
C ASN A 30 -12.78 -0.69 -0.97
N ILE A 31 -13.27 -1.93 -0.89
CA ILE A 31 -14.69 -2.22 -0.63
C ILE A 31 -15.07 -1.72 0.76
N ALA A 32 -14.28 -2.05 1.78
CA ALA A 32 -14.51 -1.62 3.16
C ALA A 32 -14.48 -0.09 3.30
N LEU A 33 -13.56 0.61 2.61
CA LEU A 33 -13.52 2.08 2.56
C LEU A 33 -14.80 2.67 1.96
N ARG A 34 -15.34 2.09 0.89
CA ARG A 34 -16.59 2.56 0.26
C ARG A 34 -17.80 2.33 1.17
N GLN A 35 -17.78 1.27 1.97
CA GLN A 35 -18.87 0.89 2.88
C GLN A 35 -18.75 1.56 4.26
N ASN A 36 -17.65 2.26 4.54
CA ASN A 36 -17.29 2.78 5.87
C ASN A 36 -17.25 1.68 6.96
N ASP A 37 -16.86 0.46 6.58
CA ASP A 37 -16.74 -0.68 7.50
C ASP A 37 -15.39 -0.61 8.24
N ILE A 38 -15.38 0.06 9.39
CA ILE A 38 -14.17 0.28 10.18
C ILE A 38 -13.61 -1.03 10.75
N ASP A 39 -14.47 -1.99 11.11
CA ASP A 39 -14.04 -3.27 11.67
C ASP A 39 -13.38 -4.16 10.61
N ALA A 40 -13.89 -4.14 9.38
CA ALA A 40 -13.22 -4.76 8.25
C ALA A 40 -11.87 -4.07 7.96
N LEU A 41 -11.81 -2.73 7.97
CA LEU A 41 -10.56 -2.00 7.71
C LEU A 41 -9.47 -2.36 8.71
N ASN A 42 -9.78 -2.45 10.00
CA ASN A 42 -8.80 -2.83 11.03
C ASN A 42 -8.22 -4.23 10.80
N ARG A 43 -9.07 -5.20 10.45
CA ARG A 43 -8.64 -6.57 10.11
C ARG A 43 -7.75 -6.60 8.88
N ILE A 44 -8.16 -5.91 7.81
CA ILE A 44 -7.43 -5.87 6.55
C ILE A 44 -6.06 -5.19 6.71
N ILE A 45 -5.98 -4.14 7.53
CA ILE A 45 -4.71 -3.47 7.85
C ILE A 45 -3.75 -4.45 8.54
N ALA A 46 -4.23 -5.24 9.51
CA ALA A 46 -3.41 -6.26 10.18
C ALA A 46 -2.88 -7.31 9.19
N ASP A 47 -3.70 -7.76 8.24
CA ASP A 47 -3.29 -8.68 7.19
C ASP A 47 -2.22 -8.07 6.27
N ILE A 48 -2.41 -6.82 5.84
CA ILE A 48 -1.43 -6.09 5.00
C ILE A 48 -0.09 -5.95 5.73
N TYR A 49 -0.08 -5.65 7.03
CA TYR A 49 1.13 -5.59 7.83
C TYR A 49 1.83 -6.95 7.88
N LYS A 50 1.09 -8.01 8.20
CA LYS A 50 1.61 -9.38 8.22
C LYS A 50 2.25 -9.77 6.90
N PHE A 51 1.56 -9.53 5.78
CA PHE A 51 2.08 -9.85 4.45
C PHE A 51 3.30 -9.00 4.08
N SER A 52 3.32 -7.73 4.47
CA SER A 52 4.46 -6.85 4.22
C SER A 52 5.71 -7.30 4.98
N THR A 53 5.58 -7.73 6.24
CA THR A 53 6.69 -8.30 7.01
C THR A 53 7.19 -9.62 6.40
N GLN A 54 6.29 -10.49 5.96
CA GLN A 54 6.67 -11.73 5.27
C GLN A 54 7.40 -11.45 3.95
N MET A 55 6.98 -10.43 3.21
CA MET A 55 7.62 -10.03 1.95
C MET A 55 9.06 -9.57 2.18
N GLN A 56 9.28 -8.78 3.23
CA GLN A 56 10.62 -8.33 3.60
C GLN A 56 11.55 -9.50 3.95
N GLN A 57 11.05 -10.50 4.67
CA GLN A 57 11.83 -11.70 4.99
C GLN A 57 12.20 -12.50 3.74
N LEU A 58 11.24 -12.68 2.82
CA LEU A 58 11.48 -13.37 1.55
C LEU A 58 12.46 -12.60 0.66
N GLU A 59 12.42 -11.27 0.69
CA GLU A 59 13.36 -10.45 -0.08
C GLU A 59 14.80 -10.60 0.42
N GLN A 60 15.00 -10.58 1.74
CA GLN A 60 16.31 -10.86 2.33
C GLN A 60 16.81 -12.26 1.97
N GLN A 61 15.94 -13.26 1.98
CA GLN A 61 16.28 -14.62 1.55
C GLN A 61 16.66 -14.67 0.07
N ARG A 62 15.91 -13.96 -0.78
CA ARG A 62 16.17 -13.84 -2.23
C ARG A 62 17.56 -13.25 -2.47
N GLU A 63 17.89 -12.14 -1.80
CA GLU A 63 19.19 -11.46 -1.90
C GLU A 63 20.34 -12.38 -1.46
N GLN A 64 20.20 -13.08 -0.34
CA GLN A 64 21.21 -14.05 0.12
C GLN A 64 21.44 -15.19 -0.87
N ILE A 65 20.36 -15.74 -1.45
CA ILE A 65 20.46 -16.80 -2.45
C ILE A 65 21.08 -16.29 -3.74
N GLN A 66 20.72 -15.07 -4.16
CA GLN A 66 21.33 -14.43 -5.32
C GLN A 66 22.82 -14.18 -5.13
N GLY A 67 23.25 -13.65 -4.00
CA GLY A 67 24.68 -13.46 -3.73
C GLY A 67 25.47 -14.77 -3.83
N ARG A 68 24.93 -15.87 -3.28
CA ARG A 68 25.55 -17.21 -3.43
C ARG A 68 25.59 -17.69 -4.88
N LEU A 69 24.61 -17.33 -5.70
CA LEU A 69 24.60 -17.66 -7.12
C LEU A 69 25.56 -16.78 -7.91
N GLU A 70 25.67 -15.49 -7.56
CA GLU A 70 26.64 -14.56 -8.16
C GLU A 70 28.06 -15.06 -7.95
N ASP A 71 28.42 -15.42 -6.72
CA ASP A 71 29.73 -15.97 -6.36
C ASP A 71 30.01 -17.27 -7.12
N ALA A 72 29.04 -18.19 -7.15
CA ALA A 72 29.17 -19.47 -7.83
C ALA A 72 29.28 -19.35 -9.36
N LEU A 73 28.78 -18.26 -9.94
CA LEU A 73 28.78 -18.00 -11.38
C LEU A 73 29.86 -17.02 -11.82
N GLY A 74 30.64 -16.45 -10.89
CA GLY A 74 31.64 -15.42 -11.16
C GLY A 74 31.02 -14.11 -11.68
N LEU A 75 29.81 -13.78 -11.26
CA LEU A 75 29.13 -12.52 -11.61
C LEU A 75 29.53 -11.41 -10.62
N ALA A 76 29.41 -10.16 -11.06
CA ALA A 76 29.56 -9.01 -10.17
C ALA A 76 28.43 -9.01 -9.11
N SER A 77 28.75 -8.52 -7.91
CA SER A 77 27.76 -8.40 -6.84
C SER A 77 26.61 -7.46 -7.24
N GLY A 78 25.37 -7.86 -6.93
CA GLY A 78 24.18 -7.11 -7.32
C GLY A 78 23.81 -7.30 -8.80
N ALA A 79 24.19 -8.44 -9.38
CA ALA A 79 23.77 -8.81 -10.72
C ALA A 79 22.25 -8.92 -10.78
N THR A 80 21.67 -8.45 -11.89
CA THR A 80 20.22 -8.52 -12.08
C THR A 80 19.74 -9.99 -12.09
N LEU A 81 18.48 -10.21 -11.70
CA LEU A 81 17.86 -11.53 -11.84
C LEU A 81 17.93 -12.07 -13.29
N GLN A 82 17.97 -11.18 -14.29
CA GLN A 82 18.10 -11.57 -15.69
C GLN A 82 19.50 -12.11 -16.03
N SER A 83 20.56 -11.45 -15.55
CA SER A 83 21.93 -11.93 -15.72
C SER A 83 22.18 -13.25 -14.98
N ILE A 84 21.60 -13.41 -13.78
CA ILE A 84 21.67 -14.67 -13.03
C ILE A 84 20.89 -15.76 -13.78
N ALA A 85 19.63 -15.50 -14.15
CA ALA A 85 18.77 -16.49 -14.81
C ALA A 85 19.33 -16.96 -16.17
N ALA A 86 20.10 -16.13 -16.88
CA ALA A 86 20.76 -16.53 -18.13
C ALA A 86 21.75 -17.70 -17.99
N LYS A 87 22.18 -18.01 -16.77
CA LYS A 87 23.04 -19.15 -16.43
C LYS A 87 22.27 -20.29 -15.76
N ALA A 88 20.94 -20.18 -15.64
CA ALA A 88 20.11 -21.20 -15.00
C ALA A 88 20.01 -22.46 -15.87
N PRO A 89 19.99 -23.66 -15.25
CA PRO A 89 19.90 -24.91 -16.00
C PRO A 89 18.46 -25.20 -16.48
N GLY A 90 18.33 -25.75 -17.69
CA GLY A 90 17.06 -26.16 -18.28
C GLY A 90 16.02 -25.03 -18.33
N ASP A 91 14.77 -25.35 -18.01
CA ASP A 91 13.64 -24.41 -18.11
C ASP A 91 13.57 -23.40 -16.95
N LEU A 92 14.54 -23.39 -16.04
CA LEU A 92 14.54 -22.46 -14.90
C LEU A 92 14.63 -21.00 -15.36
N LEU A 93 15.37 -20.70 -16.43
CA LEU A 93 15.42 -19.36 -17.01
C LEU A 93 14.00 -18.83 -17.28
N PHE A 94 13.19 -19.60 -18.00
CA PHE A 94 11.84 -19.21 -18.38
C PHE A 94 10.93 -19.04 -17.16
N ARG A 95 11.01 -19.97 -16.20
CA ARG A 95 10.21 -19.93 -14.97
C ARG A 95 10.53 -18.71 -14.10
N LEU A 96 11.81 -18.42 -13.89
CA LEU A 96 12.27 -17.27 -13.10
C LEU A 96 11.85 -15.95 -13.74
N LEU A 97 11.95 -15.84 -15.07
CA LEU A 97 11.56 -14.64 -15.80
C LEU A 97 10.04 -14.45 -15.89
N SER A 98 9.26 -15.53 -15.99
CA SER A 98 7.79 -15.46 -15.93
C SER A 98 7.33 -14.98 -14.55
N LEU A 99 7.84 -15.57 -13.46
CA LEU A 99 7.52 -15.11 -12.10
C LEU A 99 7.85 -13.64 -11.89
N ARG A 100 9.02 -13.17 -12.35
CA ARG A 100 9.41 -11.75 -12.29
C ARG A 100 8.41 -10.87 -13.03
N ARG A 101 7.99 -11.27 -14.24
CA ARG A 101 7.06 -10.50 -15.08
C ARG A 101 5.68 -10.41 -14.44
N GLU A 102 5.17 -11.53 -13.96
CA GLU A 102 3.87 -11.62 -13.30
C GLU A 102 3.84 -10.81 -12.00
N MET A 103 4.88 -10.90 -11.18
CA MET A 103 5.02 -10.06 -9.98
C MET A 103 5.07 -8.58 -10.32
N ARG A 104 5.84 -8.19 -11.34
CA ARG A 104 5.91 -6.78 -11.76
C ARG A 104 4.53 -6.26 -12.15
N HIS A 105 3.80 -7.01 -12.95
CA HIS A 105 2.45 -6.61 -13.37
C HIS A 105 1.51 -6.45 -12.17
N ARG A 106 1.52 -7.41 -11.24
CA ARG A 106 0.72 -7.33 -10.00
C ARG A 106 1.10 -6.14 -9.11
N LEU A 107 2.39 -5.82 -9.01
CA LEU A 107 2.87 -4.67 -8.24
C LEU A 107 2.44 -3.35 -8.87
N GLU A 108 2.47 -3.25 -10.20
CA GLU A 108 1.97 -2.08 -10.93
C GLU A 108 0.45 -1.88 -10.68
N GLU A 109 -0.34 -2.94 -10.71
CA GLU A 109 -1.77 -2.89 -10.35
C GLU A 109 -2.01 -2.51 -8.89
N LEU A 110 -1.24 -3.12 -7.97
CA LEU A 110 -1.31 -2.85 -6.55
C LEU A 110 -1.04 -1.37 -6.25
N GLN A 111 -0.06 -0.75 -6.92
CA GLN A 111 0.23 0.68 -6.78
C GLN A 111 -0.97 1.55 -7.17
N GLN A 112 -1.71 1.19 -8.24
CA GLN A 112 -2.91 1.93 -8.63
C GLN A 112 -4.02 1.81 -7.59
N LEU A 113 -4.23 0.60 -7.05
CA LEU A 113 -5.24 0.37 -6.00
C LEU A 113 -4.91 1.12 -4.71
N VAL A 114 -3.65 1.09 -4.27
CA VAL A 114 -3.20 1.84 -3.09
C VAL A 114 -3.40 3.35 -3.29
N LYS A 115 -3.11 3.87 -4.48
CA LYS A 115 -3.36 5.29 -4.80
C LYS A 115 -4.85 5.64 -4.69
N LEU A 116 -5.72 4.79 -5.20
CA LEU A 116 -7.16 5.00 -5.13
C LEU A 116 -7.68 4.93 -3.68
N ASN A 117 -7.23 3.94 -2.90
CA ASN A 117 -7.57 3.84 -1.48
C ASN A 117 -7.12 5.07 -0.69
N SER A 118 -5.89 5.56 -0.95
CA SER A 118 -5.36 6.78 -0.33
C SER A 118 -6.22 8.02 -0.64
N LEU A 119 -6.71 8.16 -1.88
CA LEU A 119 -7.62 9.24 -2.24
C LEU A 119 -8.95 9.17 -1.49
N LEU A 120 -9.54 7.99 -1.35
CA LEU A 120 -10.78 7.80 -0.59
C LEU A 120 -10.59 8.18 0.87
N THR A 121 -9.53 7.70 1.52
CA THR A 121 -9.23 8.01 2.93
C THR A 121 -9.01 9.51 3.14
N ARG A 122 -8.27 10.18 2.25
CA ARG A 122 -8.05 11.64 2.32
C ARG A 122 -9.34 12.43 2.14
N ASN A 123 -10.20 12.01 1.22
CA ASN A 123 -11.49 12.66 0.99
C ASN A 123 -12.42 12.50 2.20
N ALA A 124 -12.49 11.31 2.79
CA ALA A 124 -13.24 11.06 4.01
C ALA A 124 -12.75 11.96 5.17
N LEU A 125 -11.43 12.05 5.36
CA LEU A 125 -10.84 12.94 6.38
C LEU A 125 -11.21 14.41 6.14
N ARG A 126 -11.13 14.88 4.88
CA ARG A 126 -11.50 16.26 4.51
C ARG A 126 -12.97 16.55 4.79
N LEU A 127 -13.86 15.63 4.44
CA LEU A 127 -15.29 15.75 4.71
C LEU A 127 -15.56 15.81 6.22
N ASN A 128 -14.99 14.89 6.98
CA ASN A 128 -15.13 14.86 8.43
C ASN A 128 -14.60 16.15 9.07
N GLY A 129 -13.46 16.67 8.61
CA GLY A 129 -12.94 17.97 9.06
C GLY A 129 -13.87 19.14 8.74
N ALA A 130 -14.47 19.16 7.55
CA ALA A 130 -15.45 20.18 7.17
C ALA A 130 -16.70 20.12 8.05
N LEU A 131 -17.23 18.91 8.30
CA LEU A 131 -18.38 18.70 9.19
C LEU A 131 -18.07 19.14 10.62
N LEU A 132 -16.91 18.74 11.16
CA LEU A 132 -16.48 19.18 12.49
C LEU A 132 -16.36 20.69 12.57
N ASN A 133 -15.87 21.38 11.54
CA ASN A 133 -15.81 22.83 11.50
C ASN A 133 -17.19 23.50 11.48
N VAL A 134 -18.19 22.91 10.81
CA VAL A 134 -19.58 23.40 10.82
C VAL A 134 -20.18 23.28 12.23
N PHE A 135 -19.94 22.16 12.92
CA PHE A 135 -20.43 21.95 14.28
C PHE A 135 -19.60 22.63 15.36
N ARG A 136 -18.37 23.04 15.04
CA ARG A 136 -17.53 23.83 15.92
C ARG A 136 -18.13 25.23 16.01
N LYS A 137 -18.98 25.45 17.01
CA LYS A 137 -19.40 26.81 17.39
C LYS A 137 -18.14 27.67 17.48
N PRO A 138 -18.01 28.79 16.73
CA PRO A 138 -17.07 29.81 17.16
C PRO A 138 -17.45 30.13 18.60
N GLY A 139 -16.47 30.11 19.51
CA GLY A 139 -16.71 30.32 20.94
C GLY A 139 -17.77 31.39 21.12
N GLY A 140 -18.91 31.00 21.72
CA GLY A 140 -20.05 31.89 21.88
C GLY A 140 -19.56 33.20 22.49
N ALA A 141 -20.10 34.32 22.01
CA ALA A 141 -19.80 35.67 22.47
C ALA A 141 -19.44 35.70 23.96
N THR A 142 -18.14 35.70 24.25
CA THR A 142 -17.67 35.88 25.62
C THR A 142 -17.97 37.34 25.96
N TYR A 143 -18.71 37.57 27.04
CA TYR A 143 -18.92 38.90 27.59
C TYR A 143 -17.58 39.64 27.63
N GLY A 144 -17.47 40.74 26.89
CA GLY A 144 -16.34 41.66 27.07
C GLY A 144 -16.34 42.12 28.53
N ASN A 145 -15.17 42.43 29.08
CA ASN A 145 -14.94 42.88 30.47
C ASN A 145 -15.77 44.14 30.89
N ASN A 146 -16.62 44.66 30.00
CA ASN A 146 -17.41 45.87 30.14
C ASN A 146 -18.93 45.58 30.01
N GLY A 147 -19.36 44.32 30.02
CA GLY A 147 -20.79 43.95 30.07
C GLY A 147 -21.62 44.24 28.82
N ARG A 148 -21.00 44.65 27.71
CA ARG A 148 -21.69 44.86 26.42
C ARG A 148 -21.44 43.67 25.48
N VAL A 149 -22.54 43.09 24.99
CA VAL A 149 -22.52 42.13 23.89
C VAL A 149 -22.14 42.92 22.63
N GLN A 150 -20.98 42.62 22.06
CA GLN A 150 -20.59 43.16 20.76
C GLN A 150 -21.04 42.15 19.72
N ASP A 151 -22.17 42.43 19.08
CA ASP A 151 -22.66 41.65 17.96
C ASP A 151 -21.80 41.99 16.73
N THR A 152 -20.79 41.17 16.47
CA THR A 152 -20.09 41.14 15.18
C THR A 152 -20.67 40.03 14.31
N GLY A 153 -22.00 39.85 14.34
CA GLY A 153 -22.73 39.08 13.36
C GLY A 153 -22.73 39.78 12.00
N HIS A 154 -21.71 39.54 11.20
CA HIS A 154 -21.95 39.47 9.75
C HIS A 154 -22.55 38.10 9.47
N PRO A 155 -23.82 37.98 9.07
CA PRO A 155 -24.34 36.71 8.58
C PRO A 155 -23.54 36.36 7.32
N ALA A 156 -22.83 35.23 7.36
CA ALA A 156 -22.25 34.64 6.18
C ALA A 156 -23.39 34.23 5.24
N SER A 157 -23.77 35.16 4.35
CA SER A 157 -24.60 34.90 3.19
C SER A 157 -23.92 33.83 2.33
N THR A 158 -24.25 32.57 2.56
CA THR A 158 -23.80 31.44 1.73
C THR A 158 -24.95 30.70 1.05
N PHE A 159 -26.19 31.12 1.29
CA PHE A 159 -27.36 30.68 0.53
C PHE A 159 -27.91 31.80 -0.35
N ASN A 160 -27.11 32.24 -1.31
CA ASN A 160 -27.66 32.94 -2.47
C ASN A 160 -26.87 32.58 -3.74
N LYS A 161 -27.25 31.45 -4.32
CA LYS A 161 -27.18 31.21 -5.77
C LYS A 161 -28.41 30.41 -6.14
N SER A 162 -29.48 31.14 -6.41
CA SER A 162 -30.64 30.68 -7.14
C SER A 162 -30.37 30.79 -8.64
N VAL A 163 -30.81 29.78 -9.39
CA VAL A 163 -30.93 29.66 -10.86
C VAL A 163 -29.63 29.46 -11.65
#